data_AF-A0A927ZBY9-F1
#
_entry.id   AF-A0A927ZBY9-F1
#
_cell.length_a   1.000
_cell.length_b   1.000
_cell.length_c   1.000
_cell.angle_alpha   90.00
_cell.angle_beta   90.00
_cell.angle_gamma   90.00
#
_symmetry.space_group_name_H-M   'P 1'
#
loop_
_entity.id
_entity.type
_entity.pdbx_description
1 polymer ?
#
loop_
_entity_poly.entity_id
_entity_poly.type
_entity_poly.pdbx_seq_one_letter_code
_entity_poly.pdbx_strand_id
1 'polypeptide(L)'
;MALKKDLSIDFLGVKCENPFFLSSSPVGGNYEMCAKALEAGWGGIFYKTVGVFIPDEISPRFDITTKEGTPWLGFKNMEQISDKPLEMNLEYMRRLKQDYPNKVIVASIMGSNDEEWAYLAKAVTETGVDLIECNFSCPQMTSSTMGSDVGTRPELVKHYCEVVTANTHLPVIAKMTPNITNMEIPAIAAVEGGAKGLAAINTIKSISNVDIDLNCGMPVVNGESAVSGYSGAAVKPIALRFVSDLKHDPKLVNIPLSGMGGVETWKDALEFILLGCENVQCTTAIMQYGYRIVEDMISGLSHFMEKHGIERVQDLVGKALPSIKGADELDRSFRILPKFDTEKCIGCGRCYVSCFDGGHQAIAFDQETRKPSLIEDKCVGCHLCLNVCPQMNCITPGEISFKEGREPHDVVIKTKYQ
;
A
#
# COMPACT_ATOMS: atom_id res chain seq x y z
N MET A 1 -18.76 -0.61 17.45
CA MET A 1 -18.40 0.66 18.13
C MET A 1 -19.08 1.80 17.38
N ALA A 2 -19.52 2.87 18.06
CA ALA A 2 -20.27 3.94 17.40
C ALA A 2 -19.31 4.83 16.56
N LEU A 3 -19.62 4.99 15.27
CA LEU A 3 -18.96 5.91 14.35
C LEU A 3 -19.02 7.35 14.92
N LYS A 4 -17.89 8.06 14.92
CA LYS A 4 -17.81 9.42 15.48
C LYS A 4 -17.90 10.54 14.43
N LYS A 5 -17.41 10.28 13.22
CA LYS A 5 -17.36 11.22 12.10
C LYS A 5 -17.80 10.51 10.82
N ASP A 6 -18.38 11.26 9.90
CA ASP A 6 -18.68 10.75 8.56
C ASP A 6 -17.37 10.49 7.81
N LEU A 7 -17.24 9.28 7.27
CA LEU A 7 -16.07 8.86 6.49
C LEU A 7 -16.36 8.85 4.98
N SER A 8 -17.55 9.29 4.57
CA SER A 8 -17.96 9.24 3.17
C SER A 8 -17.00 10.00 2.26
N ILE A 9 -16.80 9.46 1.07
CA ILE A 9 -15.95 10.07 0.04
C ILE A 9 -16.63 10.12 -1.32
N ASP A 10 -16.12 10.97 -2.20
CA ASP A 10 -16.35 10.90 -3.63
C ASP A 10 -15.07 10.40 -4.30
N PHE A 11 -15.19 9.37 -5.11
CA PHE A 11 -14.09 8.88 -5.94
C PHE A 11 -14.57 8.73 -7.37
N LEU A 12 -14.02 9.54 -8.28
CA LEU A 12 -14.40 9.56 -9.70
C LEU A 12 -15.90 9.83 -9.93
N GLY A 13 -16.53 10.65 -9.08
CA GLY A 13 -17.96 10.98 -9.15
C GLY A 13 -18.87 9.90 -8.54
N VAL A 14 -18.30 8.85 -7.94
CA VAL A 14 -19.05 7.81 -7.23
C VAL A 14 -18.95 8.05 -5.73
N LYS A 15 -20.10 8.14 -5.06
CA LYS A 15 -20.15 8.26 -3.60
C LYS A 15 -19.80 6.92 -2.95
N CYS A 16 -18.88 6.93 -1.99
CA CYS A 16 -18.49 5.78 -1.21
C CYS A 16 -18.79 6.04 0.28
N GLU A 17 -19.30 5.04 0.99
CA GLU A 17 -19.65 5.18 2.42
C GLU A 17 -18.43 5.41 3.32
N ASN A 18 -17.26 4.92 2.90
CA ASN A 18 -15.98 5.07 3.57
C ASN A 18 -14.83 4.80 2.58
N PRO A 19 -13.56 5.15 2.91
CA PRO A 19 -12.44 5.01 1.98
C PRO A 19 -11.84 3.59 1.90
N PHE A 20 -12.46 2.57 2.51
CA PHE A 20 -11.85 1.23 2.61
C PHE A 20 -12.45 0.27 1.60
N PHE A 21 -11.59 -0.27 0.73
CA PHE A 21 -11.98 -1.16 -0.37
C PHE A 21 -11.22 -2.49 -0.31
N LEU A 22 -11.86 -3.58 -0.71
CA LEU A 22 -11.09 -4.78 -1.07
C LEU A 22 -10.28 -4.48 -2.34
N SER A 23 -9.04 -4.95 -2.40
CA SER A 23 -8.27 -4.95 -3.66
C SER A 23 -8.63 -6.16 -4.52
N SER A 24 -8.55 -6.00 -5.84
CA SER A 24 -8.63 -7.10 -6.81
C SER A 24 -7.58 -8.17 -6.50
N SER A 25 -8.03 -9.27 -5.93
CA SER A 25 -7.19 -10.30 -5.30
C SER A 25 -8.04 -11.53 -4.92
N PRO A 26 -7.44 -12.65 -4.48
CA PRO A 26 -8.20 -13.84 -4.11
C PRO A 26 -9.25 -13.61 -3.01
N VAL A 27 -9.14 -12.54 -2.21
CA VAL A 27 -10.13 -12.21 -1.17
C VAL A 27 -11.43 -11.59 -1.74
N GLY A 28 -11.53 -11.38 -3.05
CA GLY A 28 -12.71 -10.83 -3.73
C GLY A 28 -13.05 -11.58 -5.02
N GLY A 29 -12.90 -12.92 -5.00
CA GLY A 29 -12.97 -13.77 -6.20
C GLY A 29 -14.28 -14.53 -6.45
N ASN A 30 -15.31 -14.31 -5.63
CA ASN A 30 -16.67 -14.82 -5.84
C ASN A 30 -17.71 -13.97 -5.08
N TYR A 31 -18.99 -14.27 -5.30
CA TYR A 31 -20.10 -13.59 -4.66
C TYR A 31 -20.03 -13.64 -3.13
N GLU A 32 -19.88 -14.83 -2.54
CA GLU A 32 -19.95 -15.03 -1.08
C GLU A 32 -18.85 -14.28 -0.33
N MET A 33 -17.66 -14.20 -0.91
CA MET A 33 -16.53 -13.46 -0.36
C MET A 33 -16.79 -11.95 -0.38
N CYS A 34 -17.25 -11.43 -1.52
CA CYS A 34 -17.56 -10.01 -1.66
C CYS A 34 -18.74 -9.60 -0.78
N ALA A 35 -19.82 -10.39 -0.74
CA ALA A 35 -20.98 -10.17 0.11
C ALA A 35 -20.58 -10.07 1.59
N LYS A 36 -19.78 -11.03 2.10
CA LYS A 36 -19.28 -11.00 3.48
C LYS A 36 -18.46 -9.75 3.80
N ALA A 37 -17.67 -9.26 2.85
CA ALA A 37 -16.92 -8.02 3.03
C ALA A 37 -17.87 -6.80 3.09
N LEU A 38 -18.81 -6.69 2.17
CA LEU A 38 -19.78 -5.60 2.16
C LEU A 38 -20.62 -5.57 3.46
N GLU A 39 -21.04 -6.73 3.95
CA GLU A 39 -21.74 -6.92 5.22
C GLU A 39 -20.90 -6.53 6.44
N ALA A 40 -19.58 -6.77 6.39
CA ALA A 40 -18.66 -6.35 7.45
C ALA A 40 -18.42 -4.82 7.48
N GLY A 41 -18.83 -4.09 6.44
CA GLY A 41 -18.76 -2.62 6.40
C GLY A 41 -17.77 -2.04 5.39
N TRP A 42 -17.18 -2.85 4.50
CA TRP A 42 -16.33 -2.33 3.42
C TRP A 42 -17.13 -1.36 2.53
N GLY A 43 -16.49 -0.24 2.14
CA GLY A 43 -17.09 0.80 1.32
C GLY A 43 -17.27 0.37 -0.14
N GLY A 44 -16.41 -0.53 -0.62
CA GLY A 44 -16.54 -1.15 -1.92
C GLY A 44 -15.54 -2.28 -2.18
N ILE A 45 -15.61 -2.84 -3.39
CA ILE A 45 -14.86 -4.02 -3.82
C ILE A 45 -14.21 -3.73 -5.17
N PHE A 46 -12.89 -3.85 -5.26
CA PHE A 46 -12.24 -4.13 -6.54
C PHE A 46 -12.29 -5.65 -6.73
N TYR A 47 -13.18 -6.11 -7.61
CA TYR A 47 -13.43 -7.52 -7.85
C TYR A 47 -12.19 -8.17 -8.49
N LYS A 48 -11.92 -9.44 -8.19
CA LYS A 48 -10.77 -10.19 -8.75
C LYS A 48 -10.71 -10.02 -10.28
N THR A 49 -9.52 -9.76 -10.80
CA THR A 49 -9.31 -9.56 -12.24
C THR A 49 -9.93 -10.68 -13.06
N VAL A 50 -10.82 -10.33 -14.00
CA VAL A 50 -11.43 -11.26 -14.96
C VAL A 50 -10.79 -11.10 -16.33
N GLY A 51 -10.77 -12.19 -17.09
CA GLY A 51 -10.29 -12.23 -18.47
C GLY A 51 -11.07 -13.28 -19.26
N VAL A 52 -10.71 -13.45 -20.53
CA VAL A 52 -11.32 -14.47 -21.41
C VAL A 52 -10.71 -15.85 -21.16
N PHE A 53 -9.42 -15.90 -20.82
CA PHE A 53 -8.72 -17.12 -20.48
C PHE A 53 -8.99 -17.56 -19.03
N ILE A 54 -9.14 -18.87 -18.82
CA ILE A 54 -9.25 -19.48 -17.48
C ILE A 54 -7.89 -20.10 -17.13
N PRO A 55 -7.20 -19.62 -16.07
CA PRO A 55 -5.89 -20.14 -15.67
C PRO A 55 -5.96 -21.53 -15.03
N ASP A 56 -5.01 -22.38 -15.38
CA ASP A 56 -4.69 -23.62 -14.66
C ASP A 56 -3.72 -23.31 -13.52
N GLU A 57 -4.27 -23.04 -12.34
CA GLU A 57 -3.49 -22.63 -11.16
C GLU A 57 -2.55 -23.72 -10.63
N ILE A 58 -1.38 -23.27 -10.18
CA ILE A 58 -0.39 -24.15 -9.54
C ILE A 58 -0.66 -24.32 -8.03
N SER A 59 -0.07 -25.37 -7.44
CA SER A 59 -0.18 -25.65 -6.01
C SER A 59 1.10 -26.29 -5.45
N PRO A 60 1.62 -25.82 -4.30
CA PRO A 60 1.19 -24.62 -3.56
C PRO A 60 1.55 -23.32 -4.29
N ARG A 61 0.82 -22.23 -4.01
CA ARG A 61 1.04 -20.91 -4.66
C ARG A 61 1.26 -19.74 -3.72
N PHE A 62 1.26 -19.97 -2.42
CA PHE A 62 1.57 -18.96 -1.40
C PHE A 62 2.79 -19.35 -0.60
N ASP A 63 3.59 -18.35 -0.24
CA ASP A 63 4.66 -18.46 0.75
C ASP A 63 4.74 -17.17 1.58
N ILE A 64 5.43 -17.22 2.70
CA ILE A 64 5.59 -16.10 3.62
C ILE A 64 7.06 -15.85 3.93
N THR A 65 7.41 -14.60 4.21
CA THR A 65 8.66 -14.26 4.89
C THR A 65 8.37 -14.02 6.36
N THR A 66 9.20 -14.51 7.27
CA THR A 66 9.02 -14.35 8.73
C THR A 66 10.07 -13.41 9.33
N LYS A 67 9.86 -12.99 10.57
CA LYS A 67 10.86 -12.32 11.41
C LYS A 67 10.73 -12.83 12.84
N GLU A 68 11.77 -12.74 13.64
CA GLU A 68 11.75 -13.21 15.04
C GLU A 68 10.53 -12.63 15.80
N GLY A 69 9.73 -13.51 16.40
CA GLY A 69 8.53 -13.14 17.14
C GLY A 69 7.35 -12.63 16.29
N THR A 70 7.50 -12.54 14.96
CA THR A 70 6.41 -12.18 14.04
C THR A 70 6.18 -13.32 13.05
N PRO A 71 4.99 -13.95 13.05
CA PRO A 71 4.75 -15.15 12.25
C PRO A 71 4.80 -14.88 10.73
N TRP A 72 4.76 -13.62 10.28
CA TRP A 72 4.96 -13.22 8.88
C TRP A 72 5.25 -11.71 8.78
N LEU A 73 5.91 -11.28 7.71
CA LEU A 73 6.11 -9.88 7.31
C LEU A 73 5.38 -9.52 6.01
N GLY A 74 5.09 -10.53 5.19
CA GLY A 74 4.52 -10.39 3.87
C GLY A 74 4.30 -11.74 3.21
N PHE A 75 3.52 -11.73 2.13
CA PHE A 75 3.10 -12.92 1.41
C PHE A 75 3.60 -12.83 -0.03
N LYS A 76 4.27 -13.89 -0.48
CA LYS A 76 4.54 -14.17 -1.89
C LYS A 76 3.38 -14.99 -2.44
N ASN A 77 2.89 -14.64 -3.63
CA ASN A 77 1.86 -15.39 -4.34
C ASN A 77 2.27 -15.65 -5.79
N MET A 78 1.86 -16.79 -6.33
CA MET A 78 2.00 -17.19 -7.74
C MET A 78 0.64 -17.35 -8.42
N GLU A 79 -0.36 -16.62 -7.94
CA GLU A 79 -1.73 -16.70 -8.45
C GLU A 79 -1.93 -15.77 -9.66
N GLN A 80 -2.70 -16.23 -10.65
CA GLN A 80 -3.01 -15.48 -11.86
C GLN A 80 -4.33 -14.70 -11.70
N ILE A 81 -5.10 -14.53 -12.79
CA ILE A 81 -6.42 -13.89 -12.78
C ILE A 81 -7.50 -14.82 -12.19
N SER A 82 -8.79 -14.49 -12.33
CA SER A 82 -9.88 -15.37 -11.85
C SER A 82 -9.80 -16.75 -12.49
N ASP A 83 -9.90 -17.80 -11.66
CA ASP A 83 -9.94 -19.22 -12.03
C ASP A 83 -11.33 -19.69 -12.49
N LYS A 84 -12.27 -18.75 -12.66
CA LYS A 84 -13.66 -19.03 -13.04
C LYS A 84 -13.97 -18.52 -14.44
N PRO A 85 -14.90 -19.17 -15.17
CA PRO A 85 -15.40 -18.65 -16.44
C PRO A 85 -15.88 -17.21 -16.32
N LEU A 86 -15.69 -16.42 -17.39
CA LEU A 86 -16.07 -15.01 -17.41
C LEU A 86 -17.56 -14.83 -17.08
N GLU A 87 -18.43 -15.64 -17.66
CA GLU A 87 -19.89 -15.57 -17.49
C GLU A 87 -20.30 -15.73 -16.02
N MET A 88 -19.61 -16.60 -15.28
CA MET A 88 -19.85 -16.79 -13.85
C MET A 88 -19.44 -15.55 -13.04
N ASN A 89 -18.29 -14.95 -13.37
CA ASN A 89 -17.86 -13.72 -12.71
C ASN A 89 -18.80 -12.54 -13.03
N LEU A 90 -19.26 -12.42 -14.29
CA LEU A 90 -20.24 -11.40 -14.70
C LEU A 90 -21.55 -11.54 -13.92
N GLU A 91 -22.01 -12.77 -13.71
CA GLU A 91 -23.21 -13.04 -12.93
C GLU A 91 -23.01 -12.69 -11.45
N TYR A 92 -21.85 -12.99 -10.86
CA TYR A 92 -21.54 -12.57 -9.49
C TYR A 92 -21.53 -11.04 -9.35
N MET A 93 -20.94 -10.31 -10.30
CA MET A 93 -20.94 -8.85 -10.28
C MET A 93 -22.35 -8.27 -10.40
N ARG A 94 -23.18 -8.81 -11.31
CA ARG A 94 -24.60 -8.41 -11.45
C ARG A 94 -25.37 -8.62 -10.16
N ARG A 95 -25.23 -9.81 -9.56
CA ARG A 95 -25.88 -10.14 -8.29
C ARG A 95 -25.39 -9.26 -7.15
N LEU A 96 -24.10 -8.98 -7.04
CA LEU A 96 -23.55 -8.06 -6.03
C LEU A 96 -24.16 -6.66 -6.15
N LYS A 97 -24.30 -6.13 -7.37
CA LYS A 97 -24.93 -4.82 -7.58
C LYS A 97 -26.43 -4.83 -7.32
N GLN A 98 -27.12 -5.93 -7.58
CA GLN A 98 -28.53 -6.10 -7.24
C GLN A 98 -28.76 -6.15 -5.72
N ASP A 99 -27.96 -6.96 -5.01
CA ASP A 99 -28.13 -7.22 -3.58
C ASP A 99 -27.56 -6.07 -2.72
N TYR A 100 -26.57 -5.33 -3.23
CA TYR A 100 -25.92 -4.20 -2.55
C TYR A 100 -25.84 -2.93 -3.43
N PRO A 101 -26.99 -2.31 -3.79
CA PRO A 101 -27.03 -1.21 -4.76
C PRO A 101 -26.27 0.04 -4.33
N ASN A 102 -26.13 0.28 -3.02
CA ASN A 102 -25.41 1.43 -2.47
C ASN A 102 -23.90 1.20 -2.32
N LYS A 103 -23.41 -0.03 -2.52
CA LYS A 103 -22.01 -0.38 -2.41
C LYS A 103 -21.31 -0.22 -3.76
N VAL A 104 -20.06 0.22 -3.71
CA VAL A 104 -19.25 0.43 -4.91
C VAL A 104 -18.60 -0.88 -5.33
N ILE A 105 -18.82 -1.31 -6.57
CA ILE A 105 -18.18 -2.46 -7.18
C ILE A 105 -17.36 -1.98 -8.38
N VAL A 106 -16.08 -2.32 -8.38
CA VAL A 106 -15.14 -2.03 -9.46
C VAL A 106 -14.75 -3.34 -10.13
N ALA A 107 -15.01 -3.46 -11.42
CA ALA A 107 -14.61 -4.64 -12.19
C ALA A 107 -13.14 -4.51 -12.61
N SER A 108 -12.26 -5.35 -12.08
CA SER A 108 -10.89 -5.47 -12.56
C SER A 108 -10.86 -6.37 -13.80
N ILE A 109 -10.29 -5.90 -14.91
CA ILE A 109 -10.24 -6.64 -16.18
C ILE A 109 -8.82 -6.72 -16.73
N MET A 110 -8.55 -7.77 -17.51
CA MET A 110 -7.29 -7.93 -18.24
C MET A 110 -7.51 -8.71 -19.54
N GLY A 111 -7.17 -8.08 -20.67
CA GLY A 111 -7.18 -8.69 -22.00
C GLY A 111 -5.79 -8.86 -22.60
N SER A 112 -5.69 -9.69 -23.65
CA SER A 112 -4.46 -9.96 -24.40
C SER A 112 -4.25 -9.07 -25.62
N ASN A 113 -5.34 -8.51 -26.15
CA ASN A 113 -5.42 -7.78 -27.41
C ASN A 113 -6.65 -6.85 -27.40
N ASP A 114 -6.78 -6.01 -28.43
CA ASP A 114 -7.83 -5.00 -28.53
C ASP A 114 -9.25 -5.59 -28.46
N GLU A 115 -9.49 -6.73 -29.10
CA GLU A 115 -10.79 -7.40 -29.15
C GLU A 115 -11.20 -7.86 -27.74
N GLU A 116 -10.28 -8.48 -27.00
CA GLU A 116 -10.52 -8.92 -25.62
C GLU A 116 -10.75 -7.74 -24.68
N TRP A 117 -9.92 -6.69 -24.74
CA TRP A 117 -10.09 -5.51 -23.89
C TRP A 117 -11.43 -4.81 -24.15
N ALA A 118 -11.81 -4.65 -25.43
CA ALA A 118 -13.08 -4.06 -25.82
C ALA A 118 -14.28 -4.91 -25.39
N TYR A 119 -14.18 -6.24 -25.55
CA TYR A 119 -15.21 -7.17 -25.13
C TYR A 119 -15.40 -7.16 -23.61
N LEU A 120 -14.31 -7.28 -22.83
CA LEU A 120 -14.36 -7.27 -21.38
C LEU A 120 -14.94 -5.96 -20.85
N ALA A 121 -14.54 -4.82 -21.41
CA ALA A 121 -15.06 -3.50 -21.03
C ALA A 121 -16.59 -3.43 -21.18
N LYS A 122 -17.13 -3.87 -22.32
CA LYS A 122 -18.58 -3.93 -22.57
C LYS A 122 -19.27 -4.90 -21.61
N ALA A 123 -18.75 -6.12 -21.51
CA ALA A 123 -19.35 -7.18 -20.72
C ALA A 123 -19.46 -6.80 -19.23
N VAL A 124 -18.40 -6.24 -18.64
CA VAL A 124 -18.47 -5.80 -17.23
C VAL A 124 -19.37 -4.57 -17.07
N THR A 125 -19.40 -3.65 -18.04
CA THR A 125 -20.31 -2.49 -18.01
C THR A 125 -21.78 -2.93 -17.92
N GLU A 126 -22.17 -3.97 -18.65
CA GLU A 126 -23.53 -4.52 -18.65
C GLU A 126 -23.93 -5.19 -17.33
N THR A 127 -23.00 -5.44 -16.41
CA THR A 127 -23.31 -5.98 -15.08
C THR A 127 -23.81 -4.90 -14.11
N GLY A 128 -23.64 -3.61 -14.45
CA GLY A 128 -24.04 -2.49 -13.60
C GLY A 128 -23.02 -2.09 -12.52
N VAL A 129 -21.77 -2.55 -12.64
CA VAL A 129 -20.64 -2.08 -11.82
C VAL A 129 -20.42 -0.58 -11.99
N ASP A 130 -19.80 0.05 -11.00
CA ASP A 130 -19.67 1.51 -10.93
C ASP A 130 -18.43 2.03 -11.66
N LEU A 131 -17.36 1.22 -11.68
CA LEU A 131 -16.04 1.60 -12.21
C LEU A 131 -15.36 0.38 -12.86
N ILE A 132 -14.37 0.62 -13.72
CA ILE A 132 -13.51 -0.41 -14.30
C ILE A 132 -12.06 -0.18 -13.88
N GLU A 133 -11.34 -1.22 -13.46
CA GLU A 133 -9.90 -1.21 -13.22
C GLU A 133 -9.19 -2.03 -14.31
N CYS A 134 -8.35 -1.38 -15.11
CA CYS A 134 -7.46 -2.06 -16.05
C CYS A 134 -6.21 -2.56 -15.30
N ASN A 135 -6.06 -3.88 -15.22
CA ASN A 135 -4.91 -4.49 -14.57
C ASN A 135 -3.74 -4.63 -15.55
N PHE A 136 -2.90 -3.60 -15.64
CA PHE A 136 -1.65 -3.62 -16.42
C PHE A 136 -0.45 -4.15 -15.61
N SER A 137 -0.69 -4.84 -14.49
CA SER A 137 0.34 -4.92 -13.45
C SER A 137 0.59 -6.32 -12.91
N CYS A 138 -0.16 -7.34 -13.36
CA CYS A 138 0.00 -8.71 -12.89
C CYS A 138 1.42 -9.24 -13.23
N PRO A 139 2.27 -9.57 -12.25
CA PRO A 139 3.63 -10.05 -12.52
C PRO A 139 3.69 -11.53 -12.96
N GLN A 140 2.57 -12.26 -12.87
CA GLN A 140 2.49 -13.70 -13.19
C GLN A 140 2.08 -14.01 -14.62
N MET A 141 1.72 -12.99 -15.40
CA MET A 141 1.41 -13.19 -16.80
C MET A 141 2.73 -13.32 -17.56
N THR A 142 2.92 -14.48 -18.20
CA THR A 142 4.18 -14.86 -18.86
C THR A 142 4.22 -14.47 -20.34
N SER A 143 3.17 -13.82 -20.87
CA SER A 143 3.19 -13.27 -22.22
C SER A 143 3.63 -11.81 -22.21
N SER A 144 4.48 -11.47 -23.19
CA SER A 144 4.99 -10.10 -23.42
C SER A 144 3.90 -9.08 -23.77
N THR A 145 2.65 -9.53 -23.89
CA THR A 145 1.46 -8.75 -24.23
C THR A 145 0.48 -8.61 -23.06
N MET A 146 0.82 -9.07 -21.85
CA MET A 146 -0.06 -9.01 -20.68
C MET A 146 0.65 -8.58 -19.40
N GLY A 147 -0.15 -8.23 -18.38
CA GLY A 147 0.34 -8.00 -17.02
C GLY A 147 1.41 -6.92 -16.92
N SER A 148 2.39 -7.10 -16.02
CA SER A 148 3.42 -6.10 -15.72
C SER A 148 4.28 -5.72 -16.94
N ASP A 149 4.38 -6.59 -17.94
CA ASP A 149 5.17 -6.33 -19.14
C ASP A 149 4.48 -5.28 -20.02
N VAL A 150 3.14 -5.22 -20.01
CA VAL A 150 2.36 -4.10 -20.54
C VAL A 150 2.52 -2.86 -19.65
N GLY A 151 2.41 -3.00 -18.33
CA GLY A 151 2.45 -1.87 -17.39
C GLY A 151 3.77 -1.09 -17.37
N THR A 152 4.84 -1.69 -17.88
CA THR A 152 6.16 -1.03 -18.02
C THR A 152 6.35 -0.33 -19.37
N ARG A 153 5.37 -0.44 -20.28
CA ARG A 153 5.42 0.06 -21.66
C ARG A 153 4.35 1.15 -21.86
N PRO A 154 4.70 2.44 -21.73
CA PRO A 154 3.75 3.54 -21.77
C PRO A 154 2.86 3.54 -23.02
N GLU A 155 3.39 3.13 -24.18
CA GLU A 155 2.65 3.05 -25.42
C GLU A 155 1.52 2.01 -25.38
N LEU A 156 1.76 0.85 -24.74
CA LEU A 156 0.74 -0.18 -24.58
C LEU A 156 -0.28 0.20 -23.51
N VAL A 157 0.17 0.81 -22.42
CA VAL A 157 -0.73 1.32 -21.36
C VAL A 157 -1.70 2.34 -21.94
N LYS A 158 -1.19 3.31 -22.70
CA LYS A 158 -2.03 4.30 -23.38
C LYS A 158 -3.02 3.65 -24.33
N HIS A 159 -2.53 2.81 -25.24
CA HIS A 159 -3.35 2.14 -26.26
C HIS A 159 -4.50 1.33 -25.63
N TYR A 160 -4.23 0.49 -24.63
CA TYR A 160 -5.28 -0.30 -24.01
C TYR A 160 -6.23 0.54 -23.14
N CYS A 161 -5.78 1.64 -22.55
CA CYS A 161 -6.68 2.61 -21.95
C CYS A 161 -7.63 3.22 -23.00
N GLU A 162 -7.14 3.57 -24.20
CA GLU A 162 -7.97 4.11 -25.29
C GLU A 162 -9.00 3.08 -25.75
N VAL A 163 -8.59 1.82 -25.93
CA VAL A 163 -9.49 0.72 -26.29
C VAL A 163 -10.59 0.53 -25.24
N VAL A 164 -10.25 0.47 -23.95
CA VAL A 164 -11.25 0.25 -22.89
C VAL A 164 -12.19 1.44 -22.79
N THR A 165 -11.65 2.67 -22.73
CA THR A 165 -12.45 3.88 -22.56
C THR A 165 -13.36 4.17 -23.75
N ALA A 166 -12.99 3.75 -24.96
CA ALA A 166 -13.87 3.84 -26.15
C ALA A 166 -15.05 2.85 -26.11
N ASN A 167 -15.00 1.82 -25.24
CA ASN A 167 -15.97 0.73 -25.18
C ASN A 167 -16.78 0.71 -23.88
N THR A 168 -16.66 1.74 -23.04
CA THR A 168 -17.48 1.91 -21.83
C THR A 168 -17.80 3.39 -21.60
N HIS A 169 -18.86 3.66 -20.84
CA HIS A 169 -19.15 4.99 -20.29
C HIS A 169 -18.69 5.13 -18.83
N LEU A 170 -18.28 4.03 -18.19
CA LEU A 170 -17.84 4.01 -16.81
C LEU A 170 -16.45 4.66 -16.67
N PRO A 171 -16.16 5.34 -15.55
CA PRO A 171 -14.80 5.80 -15.29
C PRO A 171 -13.81 4.62 -15.20
N VAL A 172 -12.68 4.76 -15.89
CA VAL A 172 -11.63 3.75 -15.98
C VAL A 172 -10.45 4.13 -15.08
N ILE A 173 -9.95 3.16 -14.33
CA ILE A 173 -8.79 3.25 -13.44
C ILE A 173 -7.66 2.41 -14.03
N ALA A 174 -6.45 2.95 -14.12
CA ALA A 174 -5.27 2.15 -14.47
C ALA A 174 -4.52 1.70 -13.22
N LYS A 175 -4.39 0.38 -13.01
CA LYS A 175 -3.62 -0.19 -11.90
C LYS A 175 -2.15 -0.31 -12.28
N MET A 176 -1.27 0.29 -11.50
CA MET A 176 0.15 0.49 -11.82
C MET A 176 1.08 -0.48 -11.12
N THR A 177 2.15 -0.86 -11.82
CA THR A 177 3.09 -1.89 -11.38
C THR A 177 4.28 -1.22 -10.70
N PRO A 178 4.71 -1.70 -9.51
CA PRO A 178 5.91 -1.17 -8.85
C PRO A 178 7.21 -1.72 -9.46
N ASN A 179 7.12 -2.62 -10.44
CA ASN A 179 8.25 -3.30 -11.07
C ASN A 179 8.92 -2.43 -12.15
N ILE A 180 9.12 -1.15 -11.83
CA ILE A 180 9.65 -0.12 -12.73
C ILE A 180 10.37 0.96 -11.92
N THR A 181 11.29 1.68 -12.55
CA THR A 181 11.99 2.82 -11.93
C THR A 181 11.05 4.01 -11.70
N ASN A 182 10.39 4.48 -12.78
CA ASN A 182 9.51 5.65 -12.79
C ASN A 182 8.10 5.21 -13.19
N MET A 183 7.18 5.24 -12.24
CA MET A 183 5.77 4.85 -12.44
C MET A 183 4.95 5.96 -13.09
N GLU A 184 5.40 7.20 -12.95
CA GLU A 184 4.79 8.42 -13.46
C GLU A 184 4.68 8.38 -14.99
N ILE A 185 5.68 7.82 -15.68
CA ILE A 185 5.70 7.74 -17.15
C ILE A 185 4.52 6.92 -17.70
N PRO A 186 4.33 5.63 -17.31
CA PRO A 186 3.14 4.88 -17.75
C PRO A 186 1.84 5.42 -17.14
N ALA A 187 1.86 6.03 -15.94
CA ALA A 187 0.67 6.64 -15.36
C ALA A 187 0.15 7.84 -16.16
N ILE A 188 1.06 8.72 -16.63
CA ILE A 188 0.72 9.80 -17.57
C ILE A 188 0.13 9.21 -18.85
N ALA A 189 0.75 8.17 -19.39
CA ALA A 189 0.27 7.51 -20.60
C ALA A 189 -1.14 6.90 -20.43
N ALA A 190 -1.45 6.33 -19.26
CA ALA A 190 -2.79 5.84 -18.94
C ALA A 190 -3.83 6.98 -18.96
N VAL A 191 -3.51 8.12 -18.35
CA VAL A 191 -4.38 9.31 -18.31
C VAL A 191 -4.57 9.87 -19.72
N GLU A 192 -3.51 9.96 -20.52
CA GLU A 192 -3.60 10.35 -21.93
C GLU A 192 -4.46 9.39 -22.75
N GLY A 193 -4.47 8.11 -22.40
CA GLY A 193 -5.36 7.10 -22.99
C GLY A 193 -6.78 7.13 -22.46
N GLY A 194 -7.12 8.08 -21.59
CA GLY A 194 -8.49 8.31 -21.11
C GLY A 194 -8.80 7.77 -19.72
N ALA A 195 -7.84 7.13 -19.04
CA ALA A 195 -8.04 6.74 -17.64
C ALA A 195 -8.37 7.98 -16.78
N LYS A 196 -9.41 7.87 -15.96
CA LYS A 196 -9.88 8.95 -15.09
C LYS A 196 -9.25 8.90 -13.70
N GLY A 197 -8.74 7.74 -13.30
CA GLY A 197 -8.04 7.55 -12.04
C GLY A 197 -6.92 6.52 -12.16
N LEU A 198 -6.16 6.40 -11.09
CA LEU A 198 -5.04 5.48 -10.95
C LEU A 198 -5.23 4.61 -9.70
N ALA A 199 -4.61 3.43 -9.70
CA ALA A 199 -4.48 2.60 -8.52
C ALA A 199 -3.01 2.16 -8.35
N ALA A 200 -2.43 2.39 -7.18
CA ALA A 200 -1.01 2.12 -6.93
C ALA A 200 -0.79 1.55 -5.52
N ILE A 201 -0.10 0.43 -5.33
CA ILE A 201 0.67 -0.38 -6.31
C ILE A 201 0.15 -1.82 -6.40
N ASN A 202 0.46 -2.52 -7.50
CA ASN A 202 0.38 -4.00 -7.50
C ASN A 202 1.54 -4.61 -6.69
N THR A 203 1.66 -5.93 -6.70
CA THR A 203 2.71 -6.68 -5.99
C THR A 203 4.11 -6.48 -6.60
N ILE A 204 5.13 -6.63 -5.75
CA ILE A 204 6.55 -6.47 -6.12
C ILE A 204 7.13 -7.83 -6.48
N LYS A 205 7.79 -7.97 -7.63
CA LYS A 205 8.47 -9.20 -8.05
C LYS A 205 9.58 -9.55 -7.05
N SER A 206 9.52 -10.75 -6.47
CA SER A 206 10.51 -11.21 -5.49
C SER A 206 10.64 -12.74 -5.44
N ILE A 207 11.66 -13.17 -4.69
CA ILE A 207 11.78 -14.51 -4.10
C ILE A 207 11.68 -14.30 -2.58
N SER A 208 10.79 -15.03 -1.91
CA SER A 208 10.59 -14.91 -0.45
C SER A 208 11.71 -15.60 0.31
N ASN A 209 11.90 -16.89 0.07
CA ASN A 209 12.92 -17.74 0.70
C ASN A 209 13.47 -18.75 -0.31
N VAL A 210 14.55 -19.42 0.08
CA VAL A 210 15.09 -20.59 -0.59
C VAL A 210 15.03 -21.77 0.38
N ASP A 211 14.44 -22.87 -0.06
CA ASP A 211 14.55 -24.15 0.60
C ASP A 211 15.98 -24.67 0.44
N ILE A 212 16.69 -24.82 1.56
CA ILE A 212 18.12 -25.12 1.59
C ILE A 212 18.43 -26.60 1.29
N ASP A 213 17.45 -27.49 1.48
CA ASP A 213 17.62 -28.91 1.21
C ASP A 213 17.35 -29.20 -0.27
N LEU A 214 16.36 -28.52 -0.85
CA LEU A 214 15.97 -28.66 -2.25
C LEU A 214 16.70 -27.70 -3.20
N ASN A 215 17.43 -26.71 -2.67
CA ASN A 215 18.04 -25.63 -3.45
C ASN A 215 17.04 -24.92 -4.38
N CYS A 216 15.82 -24.71 -3.89
CA CYS A 216 14.70 -24.22 -4.68
C CYS A 216 14.04 -23.01 -4.02
N GLY A 217 13.53 -22.06 -4.81
CA GLY A 217 12.76 -20.94 -4.29
C GLY A 217 11.46 -21.38 -3.62
N MET A 218 10.96 -20.59 -2.68
CA MET A 218 9.68 -20.87 -2.03
C MET A 218 8.50 -20.13 -2.71
N PRO A 219 7.29 -20.72 -2.72
CA PRO A 219 7.02 -22.10 -2.36
C PRO A 219 7.50 -23.04 -3.48
N VAL A 220 7.83 -24.28 -3.11
CA VAL A 220 8.28 -25.31 -4.04
C VAL A 220 7.09 -25.95 -4.75
N VAL A 221 7.11 -25.94 -6.07
CA VAL A 221 6.13 -26.59 -6.95
C VAL A 221 6.87 -27.61 -7.80
N ASN A 222 6.73 -28.89 -7.45
CA ASN A 222 7.37 -30.00 -8.17
C ASN A 222 8.90 -29.82 -8.37
N GLY A 223 9.60 -29.34 -7.33
CA GLY A 223 11.05 -29.08 -7.39
C GLY A 223 11.44 -27.74 -8.03
N GLU A 224 10.47 -26.93 -8.47
CA GLU A 224 10.69 -25.63 -9.11
C GLU A 224 9.99 -24.49 -8.36
N SER A 225 10.32 -23.26 -8.71
CA SER A 225 9.65 -22.05 -8.23
C SER A 225 9.87 -20.89 -9.20
N ALA A 226 9.16 -19.78 -9.00
CA ALA A 226 9.24 -18.61 -9.86
C ALA A 226 9.44 -17.31 -9.04
N VAL A 227 10.08 -16.33 -9.66
CA VAL A 227 10.01 -14.92 -9.22
C VAL A 227 8.56 -14.48 -9.35
N SER A 228 8.00 -13.91 -8.29
CA SER A 228 6.55 -13.78 -8.20
C SER A 228 6.15 -12.60 -7.28
N GLY A 229 4.87 -12.26 -7.24
CA GLY A 229 4.38 -11.07 -6.53
C GLY A 229 4.42 -11.17 -5.00
N TYR A 230 5.03 -10.17 -4.36
CA TYR A 230 5.10 -10.01 -2.91
C TYR A 230 4.26 -8.84 -2.41
N SER A 231 3.64 -9.04 -1.25
CA SER A 231 2.60 -8.19 -0.64
C SER A 231 2.71 -8.18 0.89
N GLY A 232 1.91 -7.36 1.57
CA GLY A 232 1.86 -7.26 3.04
C GLY A 232 2.66 -6.08 3.60
N ALA A 233 2.76 -5.98 4.93
CA ALA A 233 3.36 -4.83 5.62
C ALA A 233 4.76 -4.45 5.10
N ALA A 234 5.57 -5.45 4.71
CA ALA A 234 6.90 -5.24 4.17
C ALA A 234 6.93 -4.39 2.88
N VAL A 235 5.85 -4.34 2.10
CA VAL A 235 5.82 -3.52 0.87
C VAL A 235 5.37 -2.08 1.11
N LYS A 236 4.81 -1.76 2.27
CA LYS A 236 4.22 -0.43 2.56
C LYS A 236 5.18 0.73 2.30
N PRO A 237 6.45 0.72 2.75
CA PRO A 237 7.36 1.83 2.49
C PRO A 237 7.60 2.10 1.00
N ILE A 238 7.59 1.06 0.17
CA ILE A 238 7.77 1.16 -1.28
C ILE A 238 6.48 1.70 -1.93
N ALA A 239 5.31 1.24 -1.46
CA ALA A 239 4.03 1.73 -1.93
C ALA A 239 3.84 3.23 -1.63
N LEU A 240 4.15 3.68 -0.40
CA LEU A 240 4.07 5.08 0.01
C LEU A 240 5.00 5.97 -0.85
N ARG A 241 6.20 5.48 -1.19
CA ARG A 241 7.09 6.18 -2.12
C ARG A 241 6.41 6.40 -3.48
N PHE A 242 5.92 5.34 -4.13
CA PHE A 242 5.29 5.47 -5.46
C PHE A 242 4.04 6.36 -5.43
N VAL A 243 3.22 6.28 -4.38
CA VAL A 243 2.08 7.19 -4.18
C VAL A 243 2.54 8.65 -4.08
N SER A 244 3.59 8.90 -3.30
CA SER A 244 4.19 10.22 -3.18
C SER A 244 4.71 10.71 -4.54
N ASP A 245 5.46 9.89 -5.27
CA ASP A 245 6.02 10.21 -6.58
C ASP A 245 4.90 10.62 -7.58
N LEU A 246 3.83 9.81 -7.68
CA LEU A 246 2.66 10.12 -8.51
C LEU A 246 1.98 11.43 -8.12
N LYS A 247 1.88 11.73 -6.82
CA LYS A 247 1.22 12.95 -6.32
C LYS A 247 2.13 14.18 -6.30
N HIS A 248 3.43 14.04 -6.52
CA HIS A 248 4.35 15.15 -6.77
C HIS A 248 4.46 15.50 -8.25
N ASP A 249 4.15 14.58 -9.17
CA ASP A 249 4.18 14.86 -10.60
C ASP A 249 3.10 15.91 -10.98
N PRO A 250 3.46 17.03 -11.62
CA PRO A 250 2.53 18.10 -11.95
C PRO A 250 1.37 17.69 -12.88
N LYS A 251 1.54 16.63 -13.69
CA LYS A 251 0.50 16.12 -14.58
C LYS A 251 -0.45 15.17 -13.87
N LEU A 252 -0.05 14.60 -12.73
CA LEU A 252 -0.77 13.56 -12.02
C LEU A 252 -1.32 13.99 -10.65
N VAL A 253 -0.82 15.10 -10.07
CA VAL A 253 -1.21 15.59 -8.74
C VAL A 253 -2.73 15.70 -8.53
N ASN A 254 -3.47 16.06 -9.59
CA ASN A 254 -4.93 16.21 -9.57
C ASN A 254 -5.71 14.97 -10.02
N ILE A 255 -5.02 13.88 -10.39
CA ILE A 255 -5.64 12.63 -10.80
C ILE A 255 -6.02 11.84 -9.55
N PRO A 256 -7.28 11.39 -9.40
CA PRO A 256 -7.69 10.55 -8.28
C PRO A 256 -6.90 9.24 -8.23
N LEU A 257 -6.48 8.86 -7.03
CA LEU A 257 -5.59 7.75 -6.75
C LEU A 257 -6.12 6.84 -5.64
N SER A 258 -6.28 5.57 -5.99
CA SER A 258 -6.55 4.49 -5.04
C SER A 258 -5.23 3.90 -4.54
N GLY A 259 -4.95 4.00 -3.24
CA GLY A 259 -3.69 3.56 -2.63
C GLY A 259 -3.74 2.13 -2.10
N MET A 260 -2.70 1.33 -2.31
CA MET A 260 -2.59 -0.01 -1.71
C MET A 260 -1.15 -0.48 -1.57
N GLY A 261 -0.94 -1.44 -0.67
CA GLY A 261 0.35 -2.07 -0.38
C GLY A 261 0.66 -2.05 1.12
N GLY A 262 0.40 -3.16 1.81
CA GLY A 262 0.73 -3.31 3.23
C GLY A 262 -0.15 -2.49 4.19
N VAL A 263 -1.39 -2.18 3.80
CA VAL A 263 -2.39 -1.57 4.70
C VAL A 263 -2.97 -2.66 5.61
N GLU A 264 -2.74 -2.53 6.92
CA GLU A 264 -3.25 -3.48 7.94
C GLU A 264 -4.12 -2.79 9.00
N THR A 265 -3.94 -1.47 9.21
CA THR A 265 -4.63 -0.68 10.23
C THR A 265 -5.18 0.64 9.68
N TRP A 266 -6.01 1.34 10.47
CA TRP A 266 -6.44 2.70 10.14
C TRP A 266 -5.27 3.69 10.00
N LYS A 267 -4.16 3.47 10.73
CA LYS A 267 -2.98 4.34 10.65
C LYS A 267 -2.27 4.17 9.31
N ASP A 268 -2.13 2.94 8.84
CA ASP A 268 -1.56 2.67 7.53
C ASP A 268 -2.42 3.30 6.44
N ALA A 269 -3.75 3.13 6.52
CA ALA A 269 -4.67 3.77 5.59
C ALA A 269 -4.56 5.31 5.62
N LEU A 270 -4.45 5.90 6.81
CA LEU A 270 -4.26 7.33 6.98
C LEU A 270 -2.95 7.82 6.34
N GLU A 271 -1.86 7.05 6.39
CA GLU A 271 -0.59 7.40 5.72
C GLU A 271 -0.77 7.53 4.20
N PHE A 272 -1.50 6.59 3.56
CA PHE A 272 -1.83 6.70 2.13
C PHE A 272 -2.72 7.92 1.83
N ILE A 273 -3.73 8.18 2.67
CA ILE A 273 -4.60 9.35 2.51
C ILE A 273 -3.81 10.65 2.63
N LEU A 274 -2.95 10.76 3.64
CA LEU A 274 -2.08 11.93 3.84
C LEU A 274 -1.10 12.16 2.68
N LEU A 275 -0.72 11.11 1.94
CA LEU A 275 0.08 11.19 0.73
C LEU A 275 -0.75 11.39 -0.56
N GLY A 276 -2.06 11.54 -0.46
CA GLY A 276 -2.91 11.98 -1.57
C GLY A 276 -3.88 10.95 -2.12
N CYS A 277 -3.99 9.75 -1.53
CA CYS A 277 -5.01 8.79 -1.94
C CYS A 277 -6.39 9.17 -1.40
N GLU A 278 -7.41 9.13 -2.24
CA GLU A 278 -8.80 9.38 -1.83
C GLU A 278 -9.44 8.13 -1.21
N ASN A 279 -9.02 6.94 -1.63
CA ASN A 279 -9.39 5.67 -1.00
C ASN A 279 -8.18 4.71 -0.91
N VAL A 280 -8.34 3.64 -0.14
CA VAL A 280 -7.32 2.61 0.05
C VAL A 280 -7.87 1.21 -0.21
N GLN A 281 -7.05 0.35 -0.81
CA GLN A 281 -7.38 -1.05 -1.03
C GLN A 281 -6.56 -2.00 -0.15
N CYS A 282 -7.19 -3.09 0.31
CA CYS A 282 -6.58 -4.08 1.20
C CYS A 282 -6.73 -5.51 0.65
N THR A 283 -5.70 -6.34 0.86
CA THR A 283 -5.70 -7.77 0.52
C THR A 283 -5.07 -8.60 1.64
N THR A 284 -3.76 -8.43 1.88
CA THR A 284 -2.98 -9.32 2.75
C THR A 284 -3.49 -9.31 4.20
N ALA A 285 -3.93 -8.15 4.69
CA ALA A 285 -4.54 -8.04 6.02
C ALA A 285 -5.80 -8.91 6.16
N ILE A 286 -6.63 -9.03 5.12
CA ILE A 286 -7.83 -9.87 5.13
C ILE A 286 -7.45 -11.35 5.14
N MET A 287 -6.40 -11.74 4.41
CA MET A 287 -5.90 -13.13 4.43
C MET A 287 -5.48 -13.56 5.83
N GLN A 288 -4.99 -12.63 6.65
CA GLN A 288 -4.52 -12.90 8.00
C GLN A 288 -5.63 -12.79 9.06
N TYR A 289 -6.46 -11.75 8.97
CA TYR A 289 -7.33 -11.32 10.06
C TYR A 289 -8.83 -11.38 9.71
N GLY A 290 -9.16 -11.66 8.45
CA GLY A 290 -10.54 -11.70 7.93
C GLY A 290 -11.13 -10.32 7.63
N TYR A 291 -12.35 -10.29 7.07
CA TYR A 291 -12.98 -9.05 6.59
C TYR A 291 -13.29 -8.03 7.69
N ARG A 292 -13.41 -8.47 8.95
CA ARG A 292 -13.82 -7.61 10.07
C ARG A 292 -12.76 -6.60 10.52
N ILE A 293 -11.54 -6.66 9.98
CA ILE A 293 -10.54 -5.60 10.22
C ILE A 293 -11.05 -4.21 9.86
N VAL A 294 -11.97 -4.12 8.90
CA VAL A 294 -12.55 -2.84 8.48
C VAL A 294 -13.31 -2.15 9.60
N GLU A 295 -13.86 -2.90 10.57
CA GLU A 295 -14.52 -2.35 11.75
C GLU A 295 -13.55 -1.51 12.59
N ASP A 296 -12.32 -2.01 12.81
CA ASP A 296 -11.25 -1.28 13.49
C ASP A 296 -10.76 -0.12 12.63
N MET A 297 -10.64 -0.32 11.31
CA MET A 297 -10.19 0.73 10.40
C MET A 297 -11.14 1.95 10.40
N ILE A 298 -12.44 1.70 10.30
CA ILE A 298 -13.51 2.72 10.37
C ILE A 298 -13.53 3.39 11.74
N SER A 299 -13.48 2.59 12.81
CA SER A 299 -13.49 3.12 14.17
C SER A 299 -12.26 4.02 14.42
N GLY A 300 -11.07 3.54 14.09
CA GLY A 300 -9.82 4.25 14.32
C GLY A 300 -9.72 5.55 13.53
N LEU A 301 -10.06 5.54 12.23
CA LEU A 301 -10.03 6.75 11.41
C LEU A 301 -11.06 7.79 11.90
N SER A 302 -12.29 7.38 12.23
CA SER A 302 -13.31 8.31 12.72
C SER A 302 -12.97 8.93 14.08
N HIS A 303 -12.37 8.17 15.00
CA HIS A 303 -11.90 8.71 16.28
C HIS A 303 -10.67 9.61 16.11
N PHE A 304 -9.78 9.30 15.16
CA PHE A 304 -8.67 10.18 14.82
C PHE A 304 -9.19 11.53 14.30
N MET A 305 -10.17 11.52 13.40
CA MET A 305 -10.78 12.74 12.86
C MET A 305 -11.45 13.57 13.95
N GLU A 306 -12.27 12.94 14.80
CA GLU A 306 -12.91 13.59 15.96
C GLU A 306 -11.89 14.27 16.86
N LYS A 307 -10.84 13.54 17.25
CA LYS A 307 -9.79 14.04 18.15
C LYS A 307 -9.05 15.26 17.60
N HIS A 308 -8.94 15.38 16.28
CA HIS A 308 -8.22 16.48 15.63
C HIS A 308 -9.16 17.53 15.01
N GLY A 309 -10.48 17.46 15.26
CA GLY A 309 -11.45 18.41 14.71
C GLY A 309 -11.51 18.40 13.19
N ILE A 310 -11.31 17.23 12.57
CA ILE A 310 -11.39 17.04 11.12
C ILE A 310 -12.81 16.61 10.78
N GLU A 311 -13.48 17.36 9.90
CA GLU A 311 -14.87 17.09 9.52
C GLU A 311 -14.98 16.10 8.36
N ARG A 312 -14.06 16.14 7.39
CA ARG A 312 -14.14 15.31 6.17
C ARG A 312 -12.82 14.60 5.89
N VAL A 313 -12.90 13.38 5.37
CA VAL A 313 -11.71 12.61 4.94
C VAL A 313 -10.94 13.36 3.84
N GLN A 314 -11.64 14.08 2.95
CA GLN A 314 -11.01 14.90 1.89
C GLN A 314 -10.07 15.96 2.43
N ASP A 315 -10.32 16.47 3.65
CA ASP A 315 -9.46 17.48 4.27
C ASP A 315 -8.12 16.88 4.74
N LEU A 316 -7.94 15.56 4.66
CA LEU A 316 -6.68 14.86 4.93
C LEU A 316 -5.88 14.55 3.67
N VAL A 317 -6.55 14.50 2.52
CA VAL A 317 -5.94 14.04 1.26
C VAL A 317 -4.75 14.94 0.90
N GLY A 318 -3.56 14.35 0.85
CA GLY A 318 -2.34 15.03 0.42
C GLY A 318 -1.72 15.98 1.46
N LYS A 319 -2.23 16.04 2.69
CA LYS A 319 -1.72 16.96 3.74
C LYS A 319 -0.23 16.78 4.06
N ALA A 320 0.32 15.59 3.88
CA ALA A 320 1.74 15.33 4.13
C ALA A 320 2.62 15.61 2.91
N LEU A 321 2.08 15.74 1.69
CA LEU A 321 2.88 15.91 0.47
C LEU A 321 3.85 17.09 0.54
N PRO A 322 3.47 18.31 1.00
CA PRO A 322 4.41 19.43 1.05
C PRO A 322 5.62 19.20 1.98
N SER A 323 5.52 18.24 2.91
CA SER A 323 6.60 17.89 3.84
C SER A 323 7.59 16.88 3.29
N ILE A 324 7.26 16.22 2.17
CA ILE A 324 8.17 15.30 1.48
C ILE A 324 9.01 16.12 0.50
N LYS A 325 10.28 16.28 0.82
CA LYS A 325 11.22 17.15 0.10
C LYS A 325 12.41 16.35 -0.45
N GLY A 326 13.08 16.94 -1.44
CA GLY A 326 14.39 16.46 -1.88
C GLY A 326 15.39 16.44 -0.72
N ALA A 327 16.33 15.50 -0.75
CA ALA A 327 17.31 15.34 0.33
C ALA A 327 18.22 16.58 0.48
N ASP A 328 18.39 17.36 -0.58
CA ASP A 328 19.12 18.62 -0.63
C ASP A 328 18.34 19.81 -0.02
N GLU A 329 17.01 19.73 0.02
CA GLU A 329 16.13 20.75 0.62
C GLU A 329 15.97 20.62 2.14
N LEU A 330 16.37 19.47 2.72
CA LEU A 330 16.25 19.24 4.16
C LEU A 330 17.14 20.20 4.94
N ASP A 331 16.61 20.75 6.04
CA ASP A 331 17.41 21.59 6.92
C ASP A 331 18.53 20.77 7.59
N ARG A 332 19.76 21.22 7.38
CA ARG A 332 21.00 20.61 7.88
C ARG A 332 21.63 21.46 8.98
N SER A 333 20.96 22.51 9.46
CA SER A 333 21.50 23.48 10.40
C SER A 333 21.65 22.93 11.82
N PHE A 334 20.88 21.92 12.21
CA PHE A 334 20.86 21.38 13.57
C PHE A 334 21.04 19.85 13.62
N ARG A 335 21.23 19.33 14.83
CA ARG A 335 21.10 17.92 15.21
C ARG A 335 20.20 17.81 16.43
N ILE A 336 19.48 16.70 16.55
CA ILE A 336 18.63 16.43 17.71
C ILE A 336 19.30 15.34 18.54
N LEU A 337 19.78 15.70 19.73
CA LEU A 337 20.42 14.76 20.64
C LEU A 337 19.37 13.86 21.29
N PRO A 338 19.62 12.54 21.45
CA PRO A 338 18.68 11.65 22.12
C PRO A 338 18.66 11.91 23.62
N LYS A 339 17.47 11.90 24.21
CA LYS A 339 17.26 11.92 25.65
C LYS A 339 16.96 10.51 26.15
N PHE A 340 17.66 10.09 27.21
CA PHE A 340 17.48 8.78 27.85
C PHE A 340 16.64 8.92 29.11
N ASP A 341 15.63 8.08 29.24
CA ASP A 341 14.84 7.88 30.46
C ASP A 341 15.43 6.67 31.21
N THR A 342 16.23 6.95 32.23
CA THR A 342 16.95 5.94 33.02
C THR A 342 16.02 5.05 33.83
N GLU A 343 14.84 5.55 34.20
CA GLU A 343 13.83 4.80 34.95
C GLU A 343 13.16 3.75 34.07
N LYS A 344 12.85 4.07 32.82
CA LYS A 344 12.33 3.10 31.85
C LYS A 344 13.40 2.14 31.33
N CYS A 345 14.67 2.49 31.44
CA CYS A 345 15.75 1.70 30.85
C CYS A 345 15.87 0.32 31.51
N ILE A 346 15.62 -0.74 30.74
CA ILE A 346 15.75 -2.14 31.17
C ILE A 346 17.20 -2.67 31.15
N GLY A 347 18.18 -1.81 30.88
CA GLY A 347 19.61 -2.15 30.94
C GLY A 347 20.10 -3.18 29.92
N CYS A 348 19.44 -3.33 28.76
CA CYS A 348 19.82 -4.31 27.74
C CYS A 348 21.11 -3.96 26.98
N GLY A 349 21.52 -2.68 26.93
CA GLY A 349 22.71 -2.23 26.20
C GLY A 349 22.58 -2.13 24.68
N ARG A 350 21.41 -2.41 24.10
CA ARG A 350 21.21 -2.40 22.64
C ARG A 350 21.50 -1.04 21.99
N CYS A 351 21.09 0.05 22.65
CA CYS A 351 21.39 1.41 22.20
C CYS A 351 22.90 1.69 22.14
N TYR A 352 23.66 1.22 23.15
CA TYR A 352 25.12 1.29 23.18
C TYR A 352 25.73 0.51 22.02
N VAL A 353 25.43 -0.78 21.90
CA VAL A 353 25.97 -1.65 20.83
C VAL A 353 25.69 -1.08 19.45
N SER A 354 24.44 -0.67 19.19
CA SER A 354 24.08 -0.07 17.89
C SER A 354 24.81 1.23 17.60
N CYS A 355 25.09 2.06 18.62
CA CYS A 355 25.89 3.28 18.42
C CYS A 355 27.39 2.97 18.30
N PHE A 356 27.87 1.95 19.01
CA PHE A 356 29.26 1.55 19.05
C PHE A 356 29.70 0.88 17.73
N ASP A 357 28.94 -0.09 17.23
CA ASP A 357 29.30 -0.83 16.01
C ASP A 357 28.63 -0.27 14.74
N GLY A 358 27.46 0.35 14.88
CA GLY A 358 26.65 0.84 13.75
C GLY A 358 26.48 2.36 13.69
N GLY A 359 27.24 3.11 14.49
CA GLY A 359 27.08 4.55 14.63
C GLY A 359 28.40 5.29 14.90
N HIS A 360 28.37 6.17 15.89
CA HIS A 360 29.42 7.16 16.14
C HIS A 360 30.09 7.02 17.52
N GLN A 361 29.94 5.87 18.18
CA GLN A 361 30.52 5.59 19.50
C GLN A 361 30.20 6.71 20.51
N ALA A 362 28.98 7.24 20.40
CA ALA A 362 28.51 8.43 21.13
C ALA A 362 27.70 8.09 22.38
N ILE A 363 27.64 6.81 22.76
CA ILE A 363 26.98 6.35 23.98
C ILE A 363 28.04 5.62 24.80
N ALA A 364 28.21 6.03 26.05
CA ALA A 364 28.91 5.23 27.05
C ALA A 364 27.92 4.30 27.74
N PHE A 365 28.40 3.15 28.23
CA PHE A 365 27.56 2.18 28.92
C PHE A 365 28.24 1.72 30.20
N ASP A 366 27.61 2.06 31.32
CA ASP A 366 28.07 1.67 32.64
C ASP A 366 27.76 0.17 32.86
N GLN A 367 28.80 -0.61 33.16
CA GLN A 367 28.68 -2.05 33.35
C GLN A 367 28.05 -2.43 34.69
N GLU A 368 28.17 -1.58 35.72
CA GLU A 368 27.61 -1.82 37.05
C GLU A 368 26.13 -1.44 37.08
N THR A 369 25.80 -0.22 36.67
CA THR A 369 24.40 0.25 36.69
C THR A 369 23.59 -0.23 35.49
N ARG A 370 24.27 -0.76 34.45
CA ARG A 370 23.68 -1.16 33.18
C ARG A 370 22.95 -0.02 32.47
N LYS A 371 23.35 1.25 32.69
CA LYS A 371 22.69 2.43 32.11
C LYS A 371 23.56 3.09 31.02
N PRO A 372 22.94 3.57 29.92
CA PRO A 372 23.63 4.35 28.91
C PRO A 372 23.76 5.82 29.33
N SER A 373 24.82 6.49 28.91
CA SER A 373 24.98 7.94 28.96
C SER A 373 25.47 8.49 27.61
N LEU A 374 25.06 9.71 27.27
CA LEU A 374 25.40 10.33 25.99
C LEU A 374 26.79 10.99 26.08
N ILE A 375 27.60 10.81 25.04
CA ILE A 375 28.82 11.57 24.80
C ILE A 375 28.47 12.60 23.71
N GLU A 376 28.03 13.79 24.12
CA GLU A 376 27.40 14.78 23.25
C GLU A 376 28.27 15.20 22.06
N ASP A 377 29.56 15.40 22.28
CA ASP A 377 30.52 15.80 21.24
C ASP A 377 30.58 14.82 20.07
N LYS A 378 30.36 13.53 20.33
CA LYS A 378 30.37 12.47 19.31
C LYS A 378 29.01 12.24 18.69
N CYS A 379 27.93 12.71 19.31
CA CYS A 379 26.58 12.39 18.86
C CYS A 379 26.19 13.23 17.64
N VAL A 380 25.86 12.58 16.53
CA VAL A 380 25.38 13.27 15.33
C VAL A 380 23.85 13.36 15.24
N GLY A 381 23.12 12.83 16.23
CA GLY A 381 21.66 12.84 16.24
C GLY A 381 20.99 11.89 15.22
N CYS A 382 21.64 10.79 14.82
CA CYS A 382 21.08 9.84 13.84
C CYS A 382 19.85 9.04 14.34
N HIS A 383 19.59 9.06 15.66
CA HIS A 383 18.49 8.36 16.33
C HIS A 383 18.43 6.84 16.12
N LEU A 384 19.51 6.19 15.65
CA LEU A 384 19.58 4.73 15.58
C LEU A 384 19.29 4.09 16.94
N CYS A 385 19.87 4.64 18.01
CA CYS A 385 19.66 4.20 19.39
C CYS A 385 18.19 4.22 19.83
N LEU A 386 17.43 5.24 19.39
CA LEU A 386 16.00 5.34 19.63
C LEU A 386 15.24 4.22 18.92
N ASN A 387 15.52 4.00 17.64
CA ASN A 387 14.80 3.04 16.80
C ASN A 387 15.06 1.56 17.18
N VAL A 388 16.21 1.25 17.77
CA VAL A 388 16.52 -0.12 18.22
C VAL A 388 16.07 -0.40 19.66
N CYS A 389 15.70 0.63 20.43
CA CYS A 389 15.34 0.47 21.82
C CYS A 389 14.08 -0.40 21.96
N PRO A 390 14.11 -1.53 22.69
CA PRO A 390 12.94 -2.39 22.84
C PRO A 390 11.90 -1.80 23.82
N GLN A 391 12.28 -0.79 24.60
CA GLN A 391 11.38 -0.15 25.55
C GLN A 391 10.81 1.14 24.95
N MET A 392 9.50 1.15 24.72
CA MET A 392 8.78 2.32 24.22
C MET A 392 9.02 3.54 25.08
N ASN A 393 9.32 4.67 24.44
CA ASN A 393 9.55 5.97 25.08
C ASN A 393 10.68 5.96 26.14
N CYS A 394 11.62 5.00 26.09
CA CYS A 394 12.84 5.03 26.91
C CYS A 394 13.90 5.97 26.33
N ILE A 395 13.96 6.08 25.01
CA ILE A 395 14.82 7.04 24.32
C ILE A 395 13.90 7.91 23.46
N THR A 396 14.00 9.22 23.58
CA THR A 396 13.19 10.19 22.81
C THR A 396 14.10 11.27 22.20
N PRO A 397 13.60 12.07 21.24
CA PRO A 397 14.26 13.31 20.88
C PRO A 397 14.44 14.20 22.11
N GLY A 398 15.63 14.76 22.28
CA GLY A 398 16.03 15.62 23.38
C GLY A 398 16.38 17.01 22.88
N GLU A 399 17.56 17.49 23.26
CA GLU A 399 18.04 18.84 22.93
C GLU A 399 18.30 19.01 21.43
N ILE A 400 17.94 20.19 20.91
CA ILE A 400 18.31 20.64 19.57
C ILE A 400 19.62 21.42 19.69
N SER A 401 20.65 20.95 19.00
CA SER A 401 21.96 21.56 18.96
C SER A 401 22.23 22.08 17.54
N PHE A 402 22.36 23.40 17.39
CA PHE A 402 22.72 24.03 16.12
C PHE A 402 24.20 23.82 15.81
N LYS A 403 24.50 23.57 14.53
CA LYS A 403 25.87 23.40 14.05
C LYS A 403 26.57 24.76 14.03
N GLU A 404 27.89 24.73 14.14
CA GLU A 404 28.72 25.93 14.13
C GLU A 404 28.44 26.81 12.89
N GLY A 405 28.28 28.11 13.11
CA GLY A 405 27.98 29.09 12.06
C GLY A 405 26.55 29.04 11.50
N ARG A 406 25.61 28.35 12.17
CA ARG A 406 24.20 28.30 11.76
C ARG A 406 23.32 29.07 12.76
N GLU A 407 22.41 29.88 12.23
CA GLU A 407 21.47 30.67 13.04
C GLU A 407 20.37 29.79 13.66
N PRO A 408 20.13 29.91 14.98
CA PRO A 408 19.02 29.23 15.64
C PRO A 408 17.65 29.67 15.09
N HIS A 409 16.72 28.73 15.01
CA HIS A 409 15.33 28.96 14.63
C HIS A 409 14.41 27.87 15.20
N ASP A 410 13.10 28.05 15.06
CA ASP A 410 12.13 27.07 15.55
C ASP A 410 12.17 25.77 14.74
N VAL A 411 12.40 24.66 15.42
CA VAL A 411 12.47 23.33 14.81
C VAL A 411 11.25 22.51 15.20
N VAL A 412 10.54 22.01 14.19
CA VAL A 412 9.42 21.08 14.39
C VAL A 412 9.96 19.65 14.48
N ILE A 413 9.70 18.97 15.59
CA ILE A 413 10.13 17.59 15.83
C ILE A 413 8.96 16.69 16.22
N LYS A 414 9.09 15.39 15.93
CA LYS A 414 8.16 14.39 16.44
C LYS A 414 8.38 14.22 17.95
N THR A 415 7.35 14.51 18.75
CA THR A 415 7.42 14.43 20.22
C THR A 415 6.67 13.24 20.81
N LYS A 416 5.82 12.58 20.00
CA LYS A 416 5.02 11.42 20.42
C LYS A 416 5.36 10.22 19.55
N TYR A 417 5.79 9.14 20.19
CA TYR A 417 6.03 7.85 19.57
C TYR A 417 4.98 6.89 20.13
N GLN A 418 4.15 6.37 19.22
CA GLN A 418 3.06 5.44 19.54
C GLN A 418 3.40 4.06 19.05
#